data_AF-A0A0G4L8M3-F1
#
_entry.id   AF-A0A0G4L8M3-F1
#
_cell.length_a   1.000
_cell.length_b   1.000
_cell.length_c   1.000
_cell.angle_alpha   90.00
_cell.angle_beta   90.00
_cell.angle_gamma   90.00
#
_symmetry.space_group_name_H-M   'P 1'
#
loop_
_entity.id
_entity.type
_entity.pdbx_description
1 polymer ?
#
loop_
_entity_poly.entity_id
_entity_poly.type
_entity_poly.pdbx_seq_one_letter_code
_entity_poly.pdbx_strand_id
1 'polypeptide(L)' 'MTTRYRVEYALKTHRRDQFIEWIKGLLAVPFVLYSQPTGVLDANGPSLARTAEEAHRRYAEIMRDVELMIDDHSE' A
#
# COMPACT_ATOMS: atom_id res chain seq x y z
N MET A 1 -17.44 -2.08 11.16
CA MET A 1 -17.00 -3.34 10.51
C MET A 1 -17.80 -3.55 9.23
N THR A 2 -17.17 -3.41 8.07
CA THR A 2 -17.78 -3.76 6.77
C THR A 2 -17.65 -5.26 6.56
N THR A 3 -18.72 -5.95 6.17
CA THR A 3 -18.68 -7.41 5.96
C THR A 3 -17.89 -7.76 4.71
N ARG A 4 -17.24 -8.94 4.68
CA ARG A 4 -16.50 -9.45 3.52
C ARG A 4 -17.32 -9.39 2.22
N TYR A 5 -18.62 -9.70 2.32
CA TYR A 5 -19.57 -9.59 1.21
C TYR A 5 -19.69 -8.18 0.64
N ARG A 6 -19.74 -7.16 1.49
CA ARG A 6 -19.83 -5.75 1.03
C ARG A 6 -18.55 -5.33 0.31
N VAL A 7 -17.40 -5.78 0.81
CA VAL A 7 -16.10 -5.51 0.18
C VAL A 7 -16.02 -6.20 -1.19
N GLU A 8 -16.35 -7.49 -1.28
CA GLU A 8 -16.29 -8.23 -2.55
C GLU A 8 -17.29 -7.71 -3.59
N TYR A 9 -18.49 -7.30 -3.17
CA TYR A 9 -19.48 -6.69 -4.08
C TYR A 9 -18.97 -5.39 -4.67
N ALA A 10 -18.45 -4.48 -3.84
CA ALA A 10 -17.86 -3.22 -4.30
C ALA A 10 -16.69 -3.48 -5.26
N LEU A 11 -15.78 -4.40 -4.92
CA LEU A 11 -14.65 -4.75 -5.79
C LEU A 11 -15.09 -5.35 -7.15
N LYS A 12 -16.18 -6.12 -7.18
CA LYS A 12 -16.74 -6.65 -8.44
C LYS A 12 -17.26 -5.54 -9.35
N THR A 13 -17.96 -4.57 -8.77
CA THR A 13 -18.49 -3.41 -9.49
C THR A 13 -17.38 -2.51 -10.02
N HIS A 14 -16.30 -2.35 -9.25
CA HIS A 14 -15.15 -1.48 -9.57
C HIS A 14 -13.98 -2.25 -10.21
N ARG A 15 -14.23 -3.36 -10.91
CA ARG A 15 -13.19 -4.24 -11.46
C ARG A 15 -12.18 -3.57 -12.41
N ARG A 16 -12.47 -2.37 -12.91
CA ARG A 16 -11.61 -1.56 -13.79
C ARG A 16 -11.54 -0.10 -13.35
N ASP A 17 -11.72 0.14 -12.06
CA ASP A 17 -11.67 1.48 -11.51
C ASP A 17 -10.24 2.02 -11.58
N GLN A 18 -10.04 3.07 -12.39
CA GLN A 18 -8.72 3.66 -12.64
C GLN A 18 -8.11 4.25 -11.37
N PHE A 19 -8.93 4.75 -10.45
CA PHE A 19 -8.45 5.30 -9.18
C PHE A 19 -7.95 4.17 -8.26
N ILE A 20 -8.68 3.07 -8.18
CA ILE A 20 -8.23 1.89 -7.42
C ILE A 20 -6.93 1.31 -8.00
N GLU A 21 -6.81 1.21 -9.32
CA GLU A 21 -5.58 0.74 -9.97
C GLU A 21 -4.40 1.69 -9.74
N TRP A 22 -4.65 3.01 -9.77
CA TRP A 22 -3.65 4.01 -9.43
C TRP A 22 -3.15 3.90 -7.98
N ILE A 23 -4.05 3.73 -7.01
CA ILE A 23 -3.68 3.49 -5.60
C ILE A 23 -2.83 2.22 -5.46
N LYS A 24 -3.22 1.12 -6.12
CA LYS A 24 -2.43 -0.13 -6.12
C LYS A 24 -1.01 0.10 -6.66
N GLY A 25 -0.88 0.89 -7.73
CA GLY A 25 0.41 1.29 -8.29
C GLY A 25 1.26 2.06 -7.28
N LEU A 26 0.67 3.01 -6.54
CA LEU A 26 1.36 3.75 -5.49
C LEU A 26 1.88 2.83 -4.38
N LEU A 27 1.04 1.88 -3.95
CA LEU A 27 1.36 0.92 -2.87
C LEU A 27 2.36 -0.16 -3.29
N ALA A 28 2.59 -0.35 -4.59
CA ALA A 28 3.64 -1.26 -5.07
C ALA A 28 5.04 -0.69 -4.82
N VAL A 29 5.20 0.63 -4.72
CA VAL A 29 6.52 1.28 -4.60
C VAL A 29 7.26 0.88 -3.31
N PRO A 30 6.66 0.95 -2.10
CA PRO A 30 7.35 0.48 -0.90
C PRO A 30 7.68 -1.02 -0.95
N PHE A 31 6.85 -1.84 -1.59
CA PHE A 31 7.17 -3.25 -1.80
C PHE A 31 8.42 -3.42 -2.67
N VAL A 32 8.53 -2.71 -3.79
CA VAL A 32 9.70 -2.81 -4.68
C VAL A 32 10.98 -2.33 -4.00
N LEU A 33 10.90 -1.28 -3.19
CA LEU A 33 12.09 -0.68 -2.57
C LEU A 33 12.55 -1.37 -1.28
N TYR A 34 11.63 -1.95 -0.52
CA TYR A 34 11.91 -2.50 0.81
C TYR A 34 11.68 -4.02 0.90
N SER A 35 11.18 -4.70 -0.15
CA SER A 35 11.15 -6.16 -0.13
C SER A 35 12.58 -6.71 -0.15
N GLN A 36 12.91 -7.51 0.85
CA GLN A 36 14.18 -8.24 0.82
C GLN A 36 14.06 -9.40 -0.18
N PRO A 37 15.08 -9.64 -1.03
CA PRO A 37 15.08 -10.79 -1.92
C PRO A 37 14.98 -12.08 -1.09
N THR A 38 14.01 -12.92 -1.42
CA THR A 38 13.84 -14.22 -0.77
C THR A 38 15.11 -15.05 -0.93
N GLY A 39 15.90 -15.22 0.14
CA GLY A 39 17.11 -16.05 0.16
C GLY A 39 18.43 -15.32 0.37
N VAL A 40 18.46 -13.99 0.40
CA VAL A 40 19.68 -13.22 0.74
C VAL A 40 19.49 -12.59 2.12
N LEU A 41 19.62 -13.40 3.17
CA LEU A 41 19.83 -12.89 4.53
C LEU A 41 21.28 -12.38 4.59
N ASP A 42 21.48 -11.15 4.14
CA ASP A 42 22.77 -10.50 4.21
C ASP A 42 23.08 -10.22 5.68
N ALA A 43 24.06 -10.93 6.26
CA ALA A 43 24.40 -10.81 7.69
C ALA A 43 24.89 -9.40 8.06
N ASN A 44 25.31 -8.61 7.06
CA ASN A 44 25.74 -7.22 7.18
C ASN A 44 24.71 -6.21 6.62
N GLY A 45 23.56 -6.68 6.13
CA GLY A 45 22.51 -5.84 5.57
C GLY A 45 21.71 -5.09 6.65
N PRO A 46 20.90 -4.08 6.27
CA PRO A 46 19.96 -3.46 7.20
C PRO A 46 19.03 -4.54 7.79
N SER A 47 18.88 -4.52 9.12
CA SER A 47 18.00 -5.45 9.84
C SER A 47 16.61 -5.50 9.19
N LEU A 48 16.09 -6.70 8.97
CA LEU A 48 14.74 -6.94 8.46
C LEU A 48 13.69 -6.13 9.24
N ALA A 49 13.87 -5.98 10.55
CA ALA A 49 12.99 -5.17 11.39
C ALA A 49 13.00 -3.69 10.98
N ARG A 50 14.18 -3.12 10.73
CA ARG A 50 14.32 -1.72 10.29
C ARG A 50 13.71 -1.51 8.91
N THR A 51 13.94 -2.45 7.99
CA THR A 51 13.35 -2.39 6.64
C THR A 51 11.82 -2.48 6.68
N ALA A 52 11.27 -3.33 7.56
CA ALA A 52 9.83 -3.44 7.76
C ALA A 52 9.24 -2.17 8.39
N GLU A 53 9.88 -1.59 9.40
CA GLU A 53 9.47 -0.32 10.02
C GLU A 53 9.44 0.83 9.00
N GLU A 54 10.48 0.94 8.18
CA GLU A 54 10.54 1.94 7.11
C GLU A 54 9.43 1.73 6.07
N ALA A 55 9.21 0.48 5.63
CA ALA A 55 8.12 0.16 4.71
C ALA A 55 6.75 0.53 5.30
N HIS A 56 6.49 0.18 6.57
CA HIS A 56 5.25 0.53 7.26
C HIS A 56 5.04 2.05 7.36
N ARG A 57 6.10 2.80 7.68
CA ARG A 57 6.01 4.27 7.73
C ARG A 57 5.64 4.84 6.35
N ARG A 58 6.28 4.36 5.28
CA ARG A 58 5.99 4.79 3.90
C ARG A 58 4.57 4.43 3.45
N TYR A 59 4.07 3.25 3.82
CA TYR A 59 2.68 2.89 3.57
C TYR A 59 1.70 3.83 4.27
N ALA A 60 1.98 4.20 5.52
CA ALA A 60 1.13 5.11 6.28
C ALA A 60 1.14 6.53 5.69
N GLU A 61 2.32 7.04 5.30
CA GLU A 61 2.47 8.34 4.63
C GLU A 61 1.64 8.38 3.32
N ILE A 62 1.79 7.37 2.46
CA ILE A 62 1.04 7.24 1.20
C ILE A 62 -0.47 7.27 1.46
N MET A 63 -0.96 6.48 2.42
CA MET A 63 -2.41 6.41 2.68
C MET A 63 -2.95 7.72 3.22
N ARG A 64 -2.18 8.43 4.07
CA ARG A 64 -2.53 9.75 4.57
C ARG A 64 -2.60 10.78 3.45
N ASP A 65 -1.63 10.78 2.53
CA ASP A 65 -1.62 11.71 1.41
C ASP A 65 -2.80 11.46 0.47
N VAL A 66 -3.17 10.19 0.24
CA VAL A 66 -4.37 9.83 -0.52
C VAL A 66 -5.64 10.30 0.17
N GLU A 67 -5.74 10.16 1.50
CA GLU A 67 -6.89 10.65 2.28
C GLU A 67 -7.04 12.17 2.14
N LEU A 68 -5.95 12.93 2.34
CA LEU A 68 -5.95 14.39 2.17
C LEU A 68 -6.32 14.82 0.75
N MET A 69 -5.85 14.10 -0.27
CA MET A 69 -6.19 14.38 -1.67
C MET A 69 -7.68 14.16 -1.94
N ILE A 70 -8.27 13.08 -1.39
CA ILE A 70 -9.71 12.81 -1.52
C ILE A 70 -10.52 13.91 -0.84
N ASP A 71 -10.14 14.29 0.38
CA ASP A 71 -10.82 15.34 1.14
C ASP A 71 -10.82 16.68 0.38
N ASP A 72 -9.70 17.08 -0.21
CA ASP A 72 -9.57 18.30 -1.02
C ASP A 72 -10.46 18.30 -2.28
N HIS A 73 -10.74 17.13 -2.86
CA HIS A 73 -11.58 16.98 -4.06
C HIS A 73 -13.06 16.71 -3.73
N SER A 74 -13.43 16.66 -2.45
CA SER A 74 -14.79 16.35 -2.00
C SER A 74 -15.65 17.58 -1.69
N GLU A 75 -15.18 18.79 -2.02
CA GLU A 75 -15.94 20.06 -1.93
C GLU A 75 -16.89 20.31 -3.12
#